data_AF-A0AAW3EUU7-F1
#
_entry.id   AF-A0AAW3EUU7-F1
#
_cell.length_a   1.000
_cell.length_b   1.000
_cell.length_c   1.000
_cell.angle_alpha   90.00
_cell.angle_beta   90.00
_cell.angle_gamma   90.00
#
_symmetry.space_group_name_H-M   'P 1'
#
loop_
_entity.id
_entity.type
_entity.pdbx_description
1 polymer ?
#
loop_
_entity_poly.entity_id
_entity_poly.type
_entity_poly.pdbx_seq_one_letter_code
_entity_poly.pdbx_strand_id
1 'polypeptide(L)' 'MYDAFGPKRLMWGTDHPVCLPHLSYARAIALYRDHLDFMPFEDRQEIWHRTVQRIWPFGL' A
#
# COMPACT_ATOMS: atom_id res chain seq x y z
N MET A 1 5.31 -4.93 11.57
CA MET A 1 4.60 -3.64 11.32
C MET A 1 3.09 -3.82 11.40
N TYR A 2 2.55 -4.80 10.68
CA TYR A 2 1.13 -5.12 10.70
C TYR A 2 0.57 -5.29 12.12
N ASP A 3 1.20 -6.11 12.97
CA ASP A 3 0.72 -6.34 14.35
C ASP A 3 0.88 -5.12 15.28
N ALA A 4 1.87 -4.25 15.00
CA ALA A 4 2.17 -3.10 15.85
C ALA A 4 1.29 -1.88 15.54
N PHE A 5 1.03 -1.62 14.25
CA PHE A 5 0.25 -0.47 13.80
C PHE A 5 -1.19 -0.83 13.47
N GLY A 6 -1.45 -2.07 13.05
CA GLY A 6 -2.72 -2.47 12.50
C GLY A 6 -2.97 -1.90 11.08
N PRO A 7 -3.94 -2.46 10.36
CA PRO A 7 -4.20 -2.15 8.95
C PRO A 7 -4.63 -0.69 8.71
N LYS A 8 -5.37 -0.09 9.64
CA LYS A 8 -5.94 1.28 9.51
C LYS A 8 -4.92 2.42 9.66
N ARG A 9 -3.66 2.11 9.95
CA ARG A 9 -2.56 3.07 10.12
C ARG A 9 -1.40 2.80 9.16
N LEU A 10 -1.61 1.91 8.20
CA LEU A 10 -0.63 1.57 7.18
C LEU A 10 -1.13 2.07 5.82
N MET A 11 -0.20 2.56 5.01
CA MET A 11 -0.44 3.01 3.64
C MET A 11 0.70 2.52 2.76
N TRP A 12 0.38 2.19 1.52
CA TRP A 12 1.36 1.71 0.55
C TRP A 12 1.70 2.76 -0.50
N GLY A 13 2.97 2.80 -0.90
CA GLY A 13 3.47 3.62 -1.99
C GLY A 13 4.69 2.96 -2.62
N THR A 14 4.89 3.21 -3.92
CA THR A 14 5.99 2.58 -4.68
C THR A 14 7.35 3.24 -4.47
N ASP A 15 7.39 4.44 -3.88
CA ASP A 15 8.59 5.28 -3.79
C ASP A 15 9.24 5.56 -5.18
N HIS A 16 8.40 5.70 -6.20
CA HIS A 16 8.86 6.05 -7.55
C HIS A 16 9.16 7.56 -7.61
N PRO A 17 10.26 8.01 -8.24
CA PRO A 17 11.23 7.25 -9.05
C PRO A 17 12.45 6.71 -8.29
N VAL A 18 12.53 6.93 -6.98
CA VAL A 18 13.70 6.56 -6.15
C VAL A 18 13.94 5.05 -6.14
N CYS A 19 12.88 4.23 -6.18
CA CYS A 19 12.96 2.78 -6.17
C CYS A 19 13.58 2.15 -7.44
N LEU A 20 13.71 2.89 -8.54
CA LEU A 20 14.07 2.35 -9.87
C LEU A 20 15.37 1.55 -9.94
N PRO A 21 16.46 1.90 -9.22
CA PRO A 21 17.69 1.09 -9.23
C PRO A 21 17.50 -0.33 -8.69
N HIS A 22 16.46 -0.56 -7.89
CA HIS A 22 16.20 -1.84 -7.22
C HIS A 22 14.98 -2.56 -7.78
N LEU A 23 13.98 -1.79 -8.24
CA LEU A 23 12.68 -2.33 -8.61
C LEU A 23 12.03 -1.49 -9.71
N SER A 24 11.68 -2.13 -10.82
CA SER A 24 10.84 -1.51 -11.84
C SER A 24 9.45 -1.21 -11.29
N TYR A 25 8.83 -0.13 -11.75
CA TYR A 25 7.48 0.27 -11.34
C TYR A 25 6.44 -0.86 -11.48
N ALA A 26 6.47 -1.61 -12.59
CA ALA A 26 5.56 -2.75 -12.81
C ALA A 26 5.70 -3.84 -11.74
N ARG A 27 6.94 -4.14 -11.31
CA ARG A 27 7.20 -5.10 -10.24
C ARG A 27 6.81 -4.56 -8.86
N ALA A 28 6.93 -3.24 -8.63
CA ALA A 28 6.42 -2.61 -7.43
C ALA A 28 4.90 -2.77 -7.31
N ILE A 29 4.15 -2.53 -8.40
CA ILE A 29 2.70 -2.75 -8.44
C ILE A 29 2.36 -4.23 -8.24
N ALA A 30 3.07 -5.14 -8.91
CA ALA A 30 2.82 -6.58 -8.79
C ALA A 30 3.01 -7.08 -7.36
N LEU A 31 3.99 -6.54 -6.62
CA LEU A 31 4.19 -6.85 -5.20
C LEU A 31 2.94 -6.60 -4.36
N TYR A 32 2.26 -5.48 -4.59
CA TYR A 32 1.03 -5.19 -3.87
C TYR A 32 -0.15 -6.02 -4.36
N ARG A 33 -0.34 -6.09 -5.68
CA ARG A 33 -1.50 -6.72 -6.31
C ARG A 33 -1.53 -8.23 -6.11
N ASP A 34 -0.38 -8.88 -6.28
CA ASP A 34 -0.29 -10.33 -6.47
C ASP A 34 0.31 -11.05 -5.26
N HIS A 35 1.05 -10.35 -4.38
CA HIS A 35 1.85 -10.98 -3.33
C HIS A 35 1.44 -10.61 -1.88
N LEU A 36 0.31 -9.92 -1.69
CA LEU A 36 -0.26 -9.62 -0.36
C LEU A 36 -1.45 -10.52 0.02
N ASP A 37 -1.61 -11.65 -0.66
CA ASP A 37 -2.68 -12.64 -0.43
C ASP A 37 -2.71 -13.25 0.98
N PHE A 38 -1.60 -13.16 1.73
CA PHE A 38 -1.54 -13.54 3.14
C PHE A 38 -2.33 -12.63 4.10
N MET A 39 -2.75 -11.43 3.67
CA MET A 39 -3.58 -10.52 4.46
C MET A 39 -5.06 -10.59 4.06
N PRO A 40 -5.98 -10.42 5.03
CA PRO A 40 -7.41 -10.30 4.74
C PRO A 40 -7.68 -9.20 3.70
N PHE A 41 -8.69 -9.42 2.85
CA PHE A 41 -9.05 -8.46 1.79
C PHE A 41 -9.41 -7.07 2.33
N GLU A 42 -10.15 -7.01 3.44
CA GLU A 42 -10.51 -5.76 4.13
C GLU A 42 -9.27 -4.95 4.55
N ASP A 43 -8.28 -5.65 5.11
CA ASP A 43 -7.06 -5.04 5.59
C ASP A 43 -6.18 -4.54 4.44
N ARG A 44 -6.19 -5.25 3.31
CA ARG A 44 -5.59 -4.75 2.07
C ARG A 44 -6.27 -3.47 1.59
N GLN A 45 -7.60 -3.37 1.63
CA GLN A 45 -8.28 -2.13 1.24
C GLN A 45 -7.91 -0.93 2.13
N GLU A 46 -7.71 -1.15 3.43
CA GLU A 46 -7.20 -0.12 4.34
C GLU A 46 -5.82 0.39 3.88
N ILE A 47 -4.91 -0.51 3.53
CA ILE A 47 -3.54 -0.16 3.11
C ILE A 47 -3.50 0.46 1.71
N TRP A 48 -4.38 0.03 0.79
CA TRP A 48 -4.37 0.49 -0.60
C TRP A 48 -4.90 1.92 -0.75
N HIS A 49 -6.03 2.23 -0.14
CA HIS A 49 -6.69 3.51 -0.40
C HIS A 49 -7.44 4.13 0.79
N ARG A 50 -8.05 3.33 1.68
CA ARG A 50 -8.93 3.91 2.73
C ARG A 50 -8.15 4.72 3.77
N THR A 51 -6.93 4.29 4.13
CA THR A 51 -6.10 5.02 5.09
C THR A 51 -5.66 6.36 4.51
N VAL A 52 -5.20 6.39 3.27
CA VAL A 52 -4.74 7.63 2.63
C VAL A 52 -5.89 8.60 2.36
N GLN A 53 -7.07 8.12 1.96
CA GLN A 53 -8.27 8.96 1.77
C GLN A 53 -8.75 9.62 3.06
N ARG A 54 -8.48 9.01 4.22
CA ARG A 54 -8.87 9.56 5.53
C ARG A 54 -7.90 10.63 6.03
N ILE A 55 -6.61 10.45 5.74
CA ILE A 55 -5.54 11.34 6.19
C ILE A 55 -5.40 12.53 5.24
N TRP A 56 -5.56 12.28 3.93
CA TRP A 56 -5.50 13.29 2.89
C TRP A 56 -6.88 13.49 2.25
N PRO A 57 -7.51 14.66 2.43
CA PRO A 57 -8.72 15.00 1.72
C PRO A 57 -8.37 15.30 0.26
N PHE A 58 -8.63 14.31 -0.61
CA PHE A 58 -8.41 14.46 -2.06
C PHE A 58 -9.47 15.34 -2.75
N GLY A 59 -10.55 15.72 -2.05
CA GLY A 59 -11.62 16.54 -2.61
C GLY A 59 -12.38 15.88 -3.77
N LEU A 60 -12.38 14.54 -3.80
CA LEU A 60 -13.06 13.69 -4.79
C LEU A 60 -14.56 13.57 -4.49
#